data_AF-A0A3M1EE29-F1
#
_entry.id   AF-A0A3M1EE29-F1
#
_cell.length_a   1.000
_cell.length_b   1.000
_cell.length_c   1.000
_cell.angle_alpha   90.00
_cell.angle_beta   90.00
_cell.angle_gamma   90.00
#
_symmetry.space_group_name_H-M   'P 1'
#
loop_
_entity.id
_entity.type
_entity.pdbx_description
1 polymer ?
#
loop_
_entity_poly.entity_id
_entity_poly.type
_entity_poly.pdbx_seq_one_letter_code
_entity_poly.pdbx_strand_id
1 'polypeptide(L)'
;GRAAAREDVLRVQGPPIETIDITITLDAADQLAEPESYPRTAAYGLQPALAALELLLYPAGSAKLDLSNLLNPRLTPVTRAEAQTPLVLFIWGKTRLLPVQITRFGVSEQAFDPDLNPIRATVDLSMRVLTSVELAQDNIGLFAYNTTQIQKEALARLNLIQTGRAITDLLTF
;
A
#
# COMPACT_ATOMS: atom_id res chain seq x y z
N GLY A 1 44.73 -6.60 -11.35
CA GLY A 1 43.49 -6.63 -12.14
C GLY A 1 42.40 -7.59 -11.67
N ARG A 2 42.66 -8.63 -10.84
CA ARG A 2 41.63 -9.60 -10.39
C ARG A 2 40.96 -9.29 -9.04
N ALA A 3 41.53 -8.38 -8.23
CA ALA A 3 40.96 -7.97 -6.94
C ALA A 3 39.84 -6.93 -7.11
N ALA A 4 40.03 -5.93 -7.98
CA ALA A 4 39.01 -4.91 -8.28
C ALA A 4 37.70 -5.49 -8.88
N ALA A 5 37.78 -6.63 -9.58
CA ALA A 5 36.59 -7.32 -10.14
C ALA A 5 35.81 -8.13 -9.08
N ARG A 6 36.40 -8.43 -7.92
CA ARG A 6 35.70 -9.11 -6.79
C ARG A 6 34.97 -8.12 -5.88
N GLU A 7 35.46 -6.89 -5.77
CA GLU A 7 34.84 -5.83 -4.95
C GLU A 7 33.55 -5.24 -5.58
N ASP A 8 33.28 -5.55 -6.84
CA ASP A 8 32.11 -5.02 -7.57
C ASP A 8 30.83 -5.87 -7.36
N VAL A 9 30.96 -7.08 -6.83
CA VAL A 9 29.83 -8.04 -6.70
C VAL A 9 28.79 -7.60 -5.66
N LEU A 10 29.17 -6.74 -4.72
CA LEU A 10 28.31 -6.30 -3.60
C LEU A 10 27.79 -4.87 -3.74
N ARG A 11 28.07 -4.18 -4.86
CA ARG A 11 27.56 -2.81 -5.06
C ARG A 11 26.10 -2.85 -5.46
N VAL A 12 25.29 -2.10 -4.73
CA VAL A 12 23.86 -1.89 -5.02
C VAL A 12 23.61 -0.40 -5.22
N GLN A 13 22.71 -0.08 -6.16
CA GLN A 13 22.38 1.31 -6.53
C GLN A 13 21.39 1.98 -5.56
N GLY A 14 20.85 1.23 -4.61
CA GLY A 14 19.88 1.70 -3.65
C GLY A 14 19.33 0.56 -2.80
N PRO A 15 18.33 0.86 -1.95
CA PRO A 15 17.62 -0.17 -1.21
C PRO A 15 17.00 -1.22 -2.13
N PRO A 16 16.81 -2.47 -1.66
CA PRO A 16 16.15 -3.50 -2.45
C PRO A 16 14.68 -3.14 -2.74
N ILE A 17 14.17 -3.64 -3.86
CA ILE A 17 12.74 -3.56 -4.18
C ILE A 17 11.99 -4.50 -3.23
N GLU A 18 11.12 -3.94 -2.40
CA GLU A 18 10.26 -4.68 -1.47
C GLU A 18 8.82 -4.69 -2.01
N THR A 19 8.22 -5.88 -2.11
CA THR A 19 6.82 -6.08 -2.49
C THR A 19 6.07 -6.68 -1.30
N ILE A 20 4.87 -6.16 -1.04
CA ILE A 20 3.97 -6.60 0.01
C ILE A 20 2.66 -7.04 -0.65
N ASP A 21 2.32 -8.30 -0.45
CA ASP A 21 1.05 -8.87 -0.87
C ASP A 21 0.16 -9.08 0.36
N ILE A 22 -1.07 -8.58 0.31
CA ILE A 22 -2.08 -8.80 1.33
C ILE A 22 -3.40 -9.23 0.69
N THR A 23 -4.13 -10.08 1.41
CA THR A 23 -5.52 -10.42 1.11
C THR A 23 -6.39 -9.89 2.25
N ILE A 24 -7.36 -9.06 1.92
CA ILE A 24 -8.33 -8.48 2.85
C ILE A 24 -9.66 -9.18 2.68
N THR A 25 -10.21 -9.73 3.75
CA THR A 25 -11.58 -10.27 3.75
C THR A 25 -12.51 -9.24 4.39
N LEU A 26 -13.55 -8.86 3.66
CA LEU A 26 -14.58 -7.92 4.09
C LEU A 26 -15.89 -8.68 4.24
N ASP A 27 -16.55 -8.51 5.38
CA ASP A 27 -17.85 -9.11 5.69
C ASP A 27 -18.73 -8.08 6.40
N ALA A 28 -19.95 -7.90 5.91
CA ALA A 28 -20.93 -6.95 6.42
C ALA A 28 -21.98 -7.60 7.35
N ALA A 29 -21.88 -8.90 7.66
CA ALA A 29 -22.92 -9.64 8.38
C ALA A 29 -23.31 -9.01 9.73
N ASP A 30 -22.33 -8.62 10.55
CA ASP A 30 -22.58 -8.03 11.87
C ASP A 30 -23.26 -6.65 11.74
N GLN A 31 -22.82 -5.83 10.78
CA GLN A 31 -23.41 -4.52 10.53
C GLN A 31 -24.83 -4.62 9.97
N LEU A 32 -25.12 -5.64 9.15
CA LEU A 32 -26.44 -5.90 8.59
C LEU A 32 -27.42 -6.48 9.62
N ALA A 33 -26.93 -7.06 10.71
CA ALA A 33 -27.76 -7.47 11.84
C ALA A 33 -28.32 -6.27 12.63
N GLU A 34 -27.69 -5.10 12.51
CA GLU A 34 -28.10 -3.85 13.18
C GLU A 34 -28.28 -2.69 12.18
N PRO A 35 -29.24 -2.76 11.25
CA PRO A 35 -29.35 -1.81 10.14
C PRO A 35 -29.65 -0.37 10.59
N GLU A 36 -30.29 -0.17 11.74
CA GLU A 36 -30.54 1.16 12.33
C GLU A 36 -29.24 1.82 12.81
N SER A 37 -28.29 1.03 13.34
CA SER A 37 -26.96 1.48 13.75
C SER A 37 -26.03 1.70 12.55
N TYR A 38 -26.23 0.96 11.45
CA TYR A 38 -25.39 0.97 10.26
C TYR A 38 -26.16 1.25 8.95
N PRO A 39 -26.84 2.40 8.83
CA PRO A 39 -27.71 2.69 7.69
C PRO A 39 -26.96 2.74 6.34
N ARG A 40 -25.66 3.08 6.35
CA ARG A 40 -24.83 3.05 5.13
C ARG A 40 -24.57 1.63 4.65
N THR A 41 -24.31 0.71 5.57
CA THR A 41 -24.08 -0.69 5.21
C THR A 41 -25.39 -1.35 4.75
N ALA A 42 -26.51 -1.01 5.39
CA ALA A 42 -27.83 -1.47 4.95
C ALA A 42 -28.20 -0.96 3.54
N ALA A 43 -27.77 0.24 3.16
CA ALA A 43 -28.10 0.82 1.87
C ALA A 43 -27.13 0.44 0.72
N TYR A 44 -25.85 0.20 1.01
CA TYR A 44 -24.80 0.05 -0.01
C TYR A 44 -23.89 -1.17 0.20
N GLY A 45 -24.13 -1.98 1.23
CA GLY A 45 -23.24 -3.09 1.60
C GLY A 45 -21.79 -2.63 1.75
N LEU A 46 -20.88 -3.32 1.06
CA LEU A 46 -19.44 -3.07 1.04
C LEU A 46 -18.99 -2.13 -0.08
N GLN A 47 -19.87 -1.70 -0.99
CA GLN A 47 -19.49 -0.87 -2.15
C GLN A 47 -18.70 0.38 -1.75
N PRO A 48 -19.05 1.14 -0.68
CA PRO A 48 -18.30 2.34 -0.32
C PRO A 48 -16.85 2.03 0.09
N ALA A 49 -16.62 0.90 0.77
CA ALA A 49 -15.28 0.48 1.17
C ALA A 49 -14.44 0.03 -0.03
N LEU A 50 -15.06 -0.73 -0.95
CA LEU A 50 -14.42 -1.16 -2.19
C LEU A 50 -14.05 0.03 -3.08
N ALA A 51 -14.96 1.00 -3.25
CA ALA A 51 -14.71 2.22 -4.00
C ALA A 51 -13.59 3.06 -3.40
N ALA A 52 -13.50 3.15 -2.07
CA ALA A 52 -12.41 3.87 -1.40
C ALA A 52 -11.04 3.24 -1.69
N LEU A 53 -10.95 1.90 -1.71
CA LEU A 53 -9.72 1.19 -2.10
C LEU A 53 -9.40 1.41 -3.58
N GLU A 54 -10.41 1.36 -4.45
CA GLU A 54 -10.24 1.57 -5.88
C GLU A 54 -9.70 2.97 -6.19
N LEU A 55 -10.22 4.00 -5.50
CA LEU A 55 -9.80 5.40 -5.66
C LEU A 55 -8.33 5.66 -5.33
N LEU A 56 -7.66 4.76 -4.60
CA LEU A 56 -6.21 4.86 -4.37
C LEU A 56 -5.39 4.64 -5.66
N LEU A 57 -5.96 3.98 -6.66
CA LEU A 57 -5.32 3.73 -7.95
C LEU A 57 -5.51 4.89 -8.95
N TYR A 58 -6.43 5.81 -8.69
CA TYR A 58 -6.75 6.89 -9.60
C TYR A 58 -5.97 8.17 -9.27
N PRO A 59 -5.60 8.97 -10.28
CA PRO A 59 -5.04 10.28 -10.04
C PRO A 59 -6.00 11.19 -9.27
N ALA A 60 -5.47 12.00 -8.36
CA ALA A 60 -6.27 12.97 -7.61
C ALA A 60 -7.02 13.91 -8.57
N GLY A 61 -8.36 13.95 -8.48
CA GLY A 61 -9.19 14.83 -9.32
C GLY A 61 -9.62 14.26 -10.68
N SER A 62 -9.27 13.01 -11.01
CA SER A 62 -9.70 12.32 -12.25
C SER A 62 -11.22 12.14 -12.39
N ALA A 63 -11.98 12.22 -11.28
CA ALA A 63 -13.44 12.22 -11.29
C ALA A 63 -14.07 13.53 -11.85
N LYS A 64 -13.28 14.57 -12.13
CA LYS A 64 -13.77 15.74 -12.83
C LYS A 64 -13.92 15.42 -14.32
N LEU A 65 -15.11 14.98 -14.71
CA LEU A 65 -15.55 15.10 -16.09
C LEU A 65 -15.51 16.59 -16.45
N ASP A 66 -14.52 17.00 -17.22
CA ASP A 66 -14.48 18.34 -17.79
C ASP A 66 -15.48 18.40 -18.95
N LEU A 67 -16.77 18.57 -18.61
CA LEU A 67 -17.89 18.61 -19.55
C LEU A 67 -17.68 19.68 -20.64
N SER A 68 -16.89 20.71 -20.35
CA SER A 68 -16.44 21.75 -21.28
C SER A 68 -15.72 21.18 -22.51
N ASN A 69 -14.88 20.14 -22.32
CA ASN A 69 -14.13 19.52 -23.41
C ASN A 69 -15.00 18.61 -24.29
N LEU A 70 -16.06 18.02 -23.71
CA LEU A 70 -17.04 17.23 -24.47
C LEU A 70 -17.89 18.11 -25.38
N LEU A 71 -18.16 19.36 -24.97
CA LEU A 71 -19.01 20.30 -25.71
C LEU A 71 -18.25 21.03 -26.82
N ASN A 72 -16.93 21.19 -26.74
CA ASN A 72 -16.12 21.88 -27.75
C ASN A 72 -14.69 21.29 -27.91
N PRO A 73 -14.52 20.13 -28.54
CA PRO A 73 -13.23 19.43 -28.66
C PRO A 73 -12.16 20.16 -29.51
N ARG A 74 -12.48 21.32 -30.09
CA ARG A 74 -11.58 22.10 -30.98
C ARG A 74 -11.00 23.37 -30.33
N LEU A 75 -11.44 23.73 -29.11
CA LEU A 75 -11.07 25.02 -28.48
C LEU A 75 -10.13 24.90 -27.27
N THR A 76 -10.02 23.72 -26.67
CA THR A 76 -9.15 23.46 -25.53
C THR A 76 -8.09 22.43 -25.90
N PRO A 77 -6.81 22.82 -26.01
CA PRO A 77 -5.73 21.85 -25.99
C PRO A 77 -5.84 21.09 -24.67
N VAL A 78 -6.16 19.80 -24.74
CA VAL A 78 -6.08 18.92 -23.57
C VAL A 78 -4.59 18.70 -23.30
N THR A 79 -3.95 19.64 -22.60
CA THR A 79 -2.66 19.39 -21.98
C THR A 79 -2.91 18.36 -20.89
N ARG A 80 -2.74 17.08 -21.24
CA ARG A 80 -2.75 15.97 -20.30
C ARG A 80 -1.56 16.17 -19.37
N ALA A 81 -1.76 16.88 -18.27
CA ALA A 81 -0.80 16.89 -17.18
C ALA A 81 -0.55 15.43 -16.75
N GLU A 82 0.69 15.11 -16.41
CA GLU A 82 1.02 13.79 -15.86
C GLU A 82 0.21 13.60 -14.58
N ALA A 83 -0.78 12.73 -14.65
CA ALA A 83 -1.74 12.53 -13.58
C ALA A 83 -1.08 11.65 -12.51
N GLN A 84 -0.84 12.22 -11.33
CA GLN A 84 -0.18 11.52 -10.22
C GLN A 84 -1.23 10.85 -9.33
N THR A 85 -1.03 9.57 -9.03
CA THR A 85 -1.81 8.84 -8.02
C THR A 85 -1.51 9.39 -6.62
N PRO A 86 -2.45 9.29 -5.67
CA PRO A 86 -2.18 9.68 -4.30
C PRO A 86 -1.05 8.85 -3.70
N LEU A 87 -0.30 9.44 -2.77
CA LEU A 87 0.66 8.71 -1.94
C LEU A 87 -0.10 7.79 -0.98
N VAL A 88 0.15 6.49 -1.05
CA VAL A 88 -0.46 5.49 -0.15
C VAL A 88 0.54 5.12 0.94
N LEU A 89 0.07 5.07 2.19
CA LEU A 89 0.86 4.62 3.34
C LEU A 89 0.31 3.28 3.84
N PHE A 90 1.14 2.23 3.78
CA PHE A 90 0.85 0.94 4.38
C PHE A 90 1.28 0.93 5.85
N ILE A 91 0.32 0.82 6.76
CA ILE A 91 0.54 0.80 8.20
C ILE A 91 0.28 -0.62 8.71
N TRP A 92 1.29 -1.23 9.33
CA TRP A 92 1.18 -2.59 9.85
C TRP A 92 1.80 -2.71 11.25
N GLY A 93 0.93 -2.87 12.25
CA GLY A 93 1.32 -2.90 13.65
C GLY A 93 1.98 -1.59 14.10
N LYS A 94 2.88 -1.69 15.09
CA LYS A 94 3.49 -0.52 15.74
C LYS A 94 4.72 0.04 15.02
N THR A 95 5.31 -0.72 14.10
CA THR A 95 6.68 -0.47 13.61
C THR A 95 6.80 -0.39 12.10
N ARG A 96 5.74 -0.67 11.33
CA ARG A 96 5.76 -0.58 9.87
C ARG A 96 4.83 0.53 9.41
N LEU A 97 5.43 1.56 8.83
CA LEU A 97 4.79 2.69 8.17
C LEU A 97 5.54 2.90 6.85
N LEU A 98 5.02 2.35 5.75
CA LEU A 98 5.73 2.30 4.48
C LEU A 98 4.99 3.10 3.41
N PRO A 99 5.65 4.00 2.67
CA PRO A 99 5.08 4.53 1.45
C PRO A 99 5.03 3.41 0.40
N VAL A 100 3.88 3.24 -0.24
CA VAL A 100 3.67 2.19 -1.22
C VAL A 100 2.99 2.71 -2.48
N GLN A 101 3.29 2.06 -3.59
CA GLN A 101 2.52 2.13 -4.83
C GLN A 101 1.75 0.82 -4.99
N ILE A 102 0.43 0.90 -5.17
CA ILE A 102 -0.39 -0.27 -5.49
C ILE A 102 -0.06 -0.72 -6.92
N THR A 103 0.39 -1.97 -7.07
CA THR A 103 0.76 -2.55 -8.37
C THR A 103 -0.25 -3.58 -8.86
N ARG A 104 -1.06 -4.15 -7.97
CA ARG A 104 -2.18 -5.04 -8.30
C ARG A 104 -3.34 -4.79 -7.35
N PHE A 105 -4.55 -4.74 -7.89
CA PHE A 105 -5.80 -4.68 -7.17
C PHE A 105 -6.77 -5.66 -7.80
N GLY A 106 -7.33 -6.57 -7.01
CA GLY A 106 -8.35 -7.50 -7.44
C GLY A 106 -9.43 -7.63 -6.38
N VAL A 107 -10.69 -7.66 -6.80
CA VAL A 107 -11.84 -7.83 -5.92
C VAL A 107 -12.62 -9.05 -6.37
N SER A 108 -12.92 -9.94 -5.42
CA SER A 108 -13.82 -11.07 -5.58
C SER A 108 -15.02 -10.86 -4.68
N GLU A 109 -16.15 -10.45 -5.25
CA GLU A 109 -17.43 -10.33 -4.54
C GLU A 109 -18.09 -11.72 -4.46
N GLN A 110 -18.52 -12.12 -3.26
CA GLN A 110 -18.87 -13.52 -2.96
C GLN A 110 -20.32 -13.69 -2.51
N ALA A 111 -20.90 -12.67 -1.88
CA ALA A 111 -22.28 -12.68 -1.43
C ALA A 111 -22.89 -11.30 -1.57
N PHE A 112 -24.20 -11.25 -1.80
CA PHE A 112 -24.96 -10.03 -2.08
C PHE A 112 -26.25 -9.99 -1.25
N ASP A 113 -26.73 -8.78 -0.96
CA ASP A 113 -28.07 -8.55 -0.45
C ASP A 113 -29.13 -8.60 -1.60
N PRO A 114 -30.44 -8.47 -1.31
CA PRO A 114 -31.48 -8.46 -2.35
C PRO A 114 -31.37 -7.35 -3.39
N ASP A 115 -30.72 -6.23 -3.04
CA ASP A 115 -30.49 -5.08 -3.91
C ASP A 115 -29.17 -5.19 -4.70
N LEU A 116 -28.51 -6.37 -4.64
CA LEU A 116 -27.24 -6.68 -5.29
C LEU A 116 -26.06 -5.84 -4.79
N ASN A 117 -26.11 -5.38 -3.54
CA ASN A 117 -24.93 -4.84 -2.89
C ASN A 117 -24.05 -5.98 -2.36
N PRO A 118 -22.74 -5.99 -2.65
CA PRO A 118 -21.83 -6.98 -2.08
C PRO A 118 -21.81 -6.86 -0.55
N ILE A 119 -22.02 -7.97 0.14
CA ILE A 119 -21.99 -8.07 1.62
C ILE A 119 -20.82 -8.94 2.10
N ARG A 120 -20.17 -9.67 1.18
CA ARG A 120 -18.89 -10.35 1.42
C ARG A 120 -18.00 -10.21 0.21
N ALA A 121 -16.75 -9.81 0.42
CA ALA A 121 -15.75 -9.69 -0.63
C ALA A 121 -14.35 -10.04 -0.13
N THR A 122 -13.52 -10.52 -1.03
CA THR A 122 -12.08 -10.67 -0.82
C THR A 122 -11.35 -9.71 -1.76
N VAL A 123 -10.42 -8.93 -1.20
CA VAL A 123 -9.60 -7.99 -1.95
C VAL A 123 -8.14 -8.43 -1.90
N ASP A 124 -7.55 -8.67 -3.07
CA ASP A 124 -6.12 -8.95 -3.20
C ASP A 124 -5.37 -7.68 -3.61
N LEU A 125 -4.38 -7.30 -2.82
CA LEU A 125 -3.54 -6.13 -3.03
C LEU A 125 -2.07 -6.55 -3.12
N SER A 126 -1.41 -6.14 -4.21
CA SER A 126 0.06 -6.16 -4.30
C SER A 126 0.56 -4.73 -4.29
N MET A 127 1.56 -4.46 -3.47
CA MET A 127 2.11 -3.13 -3.23
C MET A 127 3.63 -3.15 -3.34
N ARG A 128 4.21 -2.20 -4.07
CA ARG A 128 5.66 -1.96 -4.07
C ARG A 128 5.99 -0.85 -3.07
N VAL A 129 6.95 -1.09 -2.20
CA VAL A 129 7.46 -0.07 -1.27
C VAL A 129 8.26 0.96 -2.05
N LEU A 130 7.92 2.23 -1.87
CA LEU A 130 8.68 3.35 -2.43
C LEU A 130 9.90 3.64 -1.56
N THR A 131 11.05 3.81 -2.20
CA THR A 131 12.33 3.96 -1.51
C THR A 131 12.82 5.41 -1.50
N SER A 132 13.88 5.67 -0.73
CA SER A 132 14.50 7.00 -0.65
C SER A 132 15.04 7.53 -1.98
N VAL A 133 15.26 6.68 -2.99
CA VAL A 133 15.71 7.10 -4.32
C VAL A 133 14.56 7.51 -5.26
N GLU A 134 13.33 7.09 -4.95
CA GLU A 134 12.12 7.39 -5.74
C GLU A 134 11.34 8.60 -5.19
N LEU A 135 11.54 8.93 -3.92
CA LEU A 135 10.76 9.93 -3.21
C LEU A 135 11.44 11.30 -3.27
N ALA A 136 10.68 12.34 -3.63
CA ALA A 136 11.15 13.72 -3.60
C ALA A 136 11.59 14.13 -2.18
N GLN A 137 12.56 15.04 -2.10
CA GLN A 137 13.01 15.62 -0.84
C GLN A 137 11.84 16.36 -0.16
N ASP A 138 11.74 16.21 1.16
CA ASP A 138 10.68 16.79 2.02
C ASP A 138 9.25 16.26 1.77
N ASN A 139 9.13 14.96 1.48
CA ASN A 139 7.85 14.26 1.37
C ASN A 139 7.59 13.37 2.62
N ILE A 140 6.34 13.34 3.12
CA ILE A 140 5.91 12.45 4.21
C ILE A 140 6.23 10.96 3.94
N GLY A 141 6.25 10.54 2.67
CA GLY A 141 6.68 9.20 2.27
C GLY A 141 8.13 8.92 2.63
N LEU A 142 9.03 9.89 2.44
CA LEU A 142 10.45 9.71 2.80
C LEU A 142 10.61 9.57 4.31
N PHE A 143 9.86 10.36 5.09
CA PHE A 143 9.81 10.24 6.55
C PHE A 143 9.31 8.85 6.99
N ALA A 144 8.21 8.37 6.38
CA ALA A 144 7.65 7.05 6.64
C ALA A 144 8.68 5.94 6.38
N TYR A 145 9.31 5.95 5.19
CA TYR A 145 10.33 4.98 4.82
C TYR A 145 11.49 4.95 5.81
N ASN A 146 12.08 6.12 6.11
CA ASN A 146 13.22 6.23 7.02
C ASN A 146 12.89 5.77 8.44
N THR A 147 11.70 6.13 8.94
CA THR A 147 11.23 5.69 10.26
C THR A 147 11.14 4.17 10.33
N THR A 148 10.55 3.52 9.32
CA THR A 148 10.48 2.06 9.28
C THR A 148 11.86 1.42 9.17
N GLN A 149 12.80 2.01 8.42
CA GLN A 149 14.17 1.49 8.35
C GLN A 149 14.90 1.54 9.71
N ILE A 150 14.81 2.65 10.44
CA ILE A 150 15.37 2.76 11.79
C ILE A 150 14.80 1.69 12.73
N GLN A 151 13.46 1.49 12.67
CA GLN A 151 12.81 0.46 13.48
C GLN A 151 13.23 -0.95 13.07
N LYS A 152 13.35 -1.21 11.75
CA LYS A 152 13.81 -2.50 11.21
C LYS A 152 15.23 -2.82 11.70
N GLU A 153 16.14 -1.85 11.70
CA GLU A 153 17.50 -2.00 12.22
C GLU A 153 17.53 -2.22 13.74
N ALA A 154 16.73 -1.45 14.50
CA ALA A 154 16.63 -1.62 15.95
C ALA A 154 16.14 -3.02 16.32
N LEU A 155 15.10 -3.52 15.63
CA LEU A 155 14.58 -4.88 15.82
C LEU A 155 15.60 -5.95 15.41
N ALA A 156 16.33 -5.76 14.31
CA ALA A 156 17.37 -6.71 13.88
C ALA A 156 18.48 -6.87 14.93
N ARG A 157 18.86 -5.78 15.63
CA ARG A 157 19.84 -5.83 16.72
C ARG A 157 19.37 -6.68 17.90
N LEU A 158 18.06 -6.74 18.17
CA LEU A 158 17.53 -7.59 19.23
C LEU A 158 17.77 -9.07 18.95
N ASN A 159 17.64 -9.51 17.68
CA ASN A 159 17.92 -10.88 17.29
C ASN A 159 19.41 -11.24 17.48
N LEU A 160 20.33 -10.33 17.15
CA LEU A 160 21.77 -10.57 17.32
C LEU A 160 22.15 -10.80 18.80
N ILE A 161 21.56 -10.02 19.71
CA ILE A 161 21.80 -10.17 21.16
C ILE A 161 21.30 -11.53 21.65
N GLN A 162 20.18 -12.02 21.14
CA GLN A 162 19.66 -13.35 21.48
C GLN A 162 20.57 -14.46 20.95
N THR A 163 21.03 -14.38 19.70
CA THR A 163 21.94 -15.37 19.11
C THR A 163 23.30 -15.38 19.80
N GLY A 164 23.85 -14.22 20.15
CA GLY A 164 25.14 -14.13 20.87
C GLY A 164 25.08 -14.84 22.22
N ARG A 165 23.99 -14.67 22.97
CA ARG A 165 23.76 -15.40 24.23
C ARG A 165 23.67 -16.92 24.01
N ALA A 166 22.91 -17.35 23.01
CA ALA A 166 22.78 -18.77 22.69
C ALA A 166 24.13 -19.44 22.31
N ILE A 167 25.03 -18.71 21.65
CA ILE A 167 26.37 -19.23 21.32
C ILE A 167 27.28 -19.26 22.55
N THR A 168 27.23 -18.24 23.42
CA THR A 168 28.02 -18.25 24.66
C THR A 168 27.63 -19.40 25.57
N ASP A 169 26.32 -19.68 25.72
CA ASP A 169 25.82 -20.81 26.51
C ASP A 169 26.28 -22.18 25.97
N LEU A 170 26.57 -22.27 24.66
CA LEU A 170 27.10 -23.48 24.00
C LEU A 170 28.62 -23.64 24.12
N LEU A 171 29.36 -22.60 24.52
CA LEU A 171 30.83 -22.61 24.63
C LEU A 171 31.34 -22.70 26.07
N THR A 172 30.46 -22.48 27.05
CA THR A 172 30.72 -22.82 28.46
C THR A 172 30.50 -24.30 28.72
N PHE A 173 31.54 -25.10 28.46
CA PHE A 173 31.74 -26.42 29.07
C PHE A 173 32.76 -26.32 30.20
#